data_AF-A0A962T6D6-F1
#
_entry.id   AF-A0A962T6D6-F1
#
_cell.length_a   1.000
_cell.length_b   1.000
_cell.length_c   1.000
_cell.angle_alpha   90.00
_cell.angle_beta   90.00
_cell.angle_gamma   90.00
#
_symmetry.space_group_name_H-M   'P 1'
#
loop_
_entity.id
_entity.type
_entity.pdbx_description
1 polymer ?
#
loop_
_entity_poly.entity_id
_entity_poly.type
_entity_poly.pdbx_seq_one_letter_code
_entity_poly.pdbx_strand_id
1 'polypeptide(L)' 'MAPEPPVEGSCCGCGCERCVWVYYDEALRRYEAALAQRREPQSNADVFGDSGIT' A
#
# COMPACT_ATOMS: atom_id res chain seq x y z
N MET A 1 10.00 1.86 1.37
CA MET A 1 10.27 3.31 1.34
C MET A 1 8.94 3.99 1.10
N ALA A 2 8.62 5.05 1.84
CA ALA A 2 7.43 5.87 1.56
C ALA A 2 7.67 6.67 0.27
N PRO A 3 6.65 6.92 -0.57
CA PRO A 3 6.79 7.76 -1.75
C PRO A 3 7.01 9.22 -1.35
N GLU A 4 7.94 9.90 -2.02
CA GLU A 4 8.19 11.32 -1.82
C GLU A 4 7.16 12.16 -2.59
N PRO A 5 6.65 13.25 -1.99
CA PRO A 5 5.69 14.10 -2.67
C PRO A 5 6.34 14.80 -3.87
N PRO A 6 5.63 14.95 -4.99
CA PRO A 6 6.14 15.69 -6.13
C PRO A 6 6.28 17.18 -5.81
N VAL A 7 7.24 17.85 -6.47
CA VAL A 7 7.52 19.27 -6.27
C VAL A 7 6.36 20.12 -6.80
N GLU A 8 6.05 21.22 -6.11
CA GLU A 8 5.07 22.20 -6.58
C GLU A 8 5.43 22.69 -7.99
N GLY A 9 4.43 22.75 -8.87
CA GLY A 9 4.63 23.07 -10.29
C GLY A 9 5.03 21.89 -11.20
N SER A 10 5.28 20.69 -10.65
CA SER A 10 5.49 19.48 -11.46
C SER A 10 4.21 19.02 -12.18
N CYS A 11 3.05 19.44 -11.69
CA CYS A 11 1.78 19.27 -12.39
C CYS A 11 1.46 20.53 -13.19
N CYS A 12 1.24 20.40 -14.50
CA CYS A 12 0.86 21.52 -15.35
C CYS A 12 -0.56 22.04 -15.08
N GLY A 13 -1.40 21.32 -14.33
CA GLY A 13 -2.75 21.76 -13.95
C GLY A 13 -3.77 21.79 -15.10
N CYS A 14 -3.37 21.48 -16.34
CA CYS A 14 -4.22 21.56 -17.53
C CYS A 14 -5.15 20.34 -17.73
N GLY A 15 -5.33 19.49 -16.72
CA GLY A 15 -6.11 18.25 -16.85
C GLY A 15 -5.45 17.19 -17.75
N CYS A 16 -4.11 17.13 -17.77
CA CYS A 16 -3.40 16.09 -18.53
C CYS A 16 -3.69 14.69 -17.97
N GLU A 17 -3.77 13.70 -18.85
CA GLU A 17 -4.04 12.29 -18.48
C GLU A 17 -2.99 11.70 -17.53
N ARG A 18 -1.77 12.26 -17.52
CA ARG A 18 -0.63 11.81 -16.73
C ARG A 18 -0.23 12.85 -15.69
N CYS A 19 -1.13 13.12 -14.75
CA CYS A 19 -0.87 14.01 -13.64
C CYS A 19 0.05 13.33 -12.60
N VAL A 20 1.15 13.99 -12.23
CA VAL A 20 2.10 13.46 -11.25
C VAL A 20 1.45 13.19 -9.88
N TRP A 21 0.45 13.99 -9.50
CA TRP A 21 -0.30 13.80 -8.27
C TRP A 21 -1.15 12.53 -8.27
N VAL A 22 -1.65 12.11 -9.45
CA VAL A 22 -2.40 10.85 -9.59
C VAL A 22 -1.47 9.67 -9.32
N TYR A 23 -0.27 9.68 -9.93
CA TYR A 23 0.72 8.62 -9.67
C TYR A 23 1.22 8.61 -8.23
N TYR A 24 1.40 9.79 -7.63
CA TYR A 24 1.80 9.91 -6.22
C TYR A 24 0.73 9.32 -5.29
N ASP A 25 -0.53 9.69 -5.46
CA ASP A 25 -1.65 9.19 -4.66
C ASP A 25 -1.79 7.66 -4.80
N GLU A 26 -1.67 7.13 -6.02
CA GLU A 26 -1.67 5.68 -6.26
C GLU A 26 -0.51 4.98 -5.53
N ALA A 27 0.70 5.52 -5.62
CA ALA A 27 1.86 4.99 -4.92
C ALA A 27 1.69 5.04 -3.39
N LEU A 28 1.09 6.12 -2.88
CA LEU A 28 0.84 6.30 -1.46
C LEU A 28 -0.16 5.25 -0.93
N ARG A 29 -1.28 5.03 -1.64
CA ARG A 29 -2.25 3.99 -1.28
C ARG A 29 -1.64 2.60 -1.22
N ARG A 30 -0.78 2.25 -2.18
CA ARG A 30 -0.07 0.96 -2.18
C ARG A 30 0.87 0.82 -0.99
N TYR A 31 1.57 1.91 -0.64
CA TYR A 31 2.45 1.93 0.51
C TYR A 31 1.66 1.77 1.82
N GLU A 32 0.55 2.50 2.00
CA GLU A 32 -0.32 2.40 3.17
C GLU A 32 -0.92 0.99 3.32
N ALA A 33 -1.37 0.37 2.23
CA ALA A 33 -1.85 -1.01 2.23
C ALA A 33 -0.75 -2.02 2.63
N ALA A 34 0.49 -1.81 2.21
CA ALA A 34 1.63 -2.64 2.63
C ALA A 34 1.96 -2.44 4.11
N LEU A 35 1.81 -1.22 4.63
CA LEU A 35 1.98 -0.94 6.07
C LEU A 35 0.87 -1.57 6.91
N ALA A 36 -0.38 -1.56 6.43
CA ALA A 36 -1.50 -2.19 7.11
C ALA A 36 -1.25 -3.70 7.27
N GLN A 37 -0.89 -4.40 6.19
CA GLN A 37 -0.55 -5.83 6.21
C GLN A 37 0.63 -6.16 7.14
N ARG A 38 1.61 -5.25 7.28
CA ARG A 38 2.73 -5.41 8.23
C ARG A 38 2.31 -5.13 9.67
N ARG A 39 1.36 -4.20 9.88
CA ARG A 39 0.90 -3.76 11.20
C ARG A 39 -0.16 -4.67 11.79
N GLU A 40 -0.89 -5.40 10.95
CA GLU A 40 -1.66 -6.55 11.42
C GLU A 40 -0.67 -7.50 12.10
N PRO A 41 -0.84 -7.79 13.40
CA PRO A 41 -0.13 -8.93 13.97
C PRO A 41 -0.51 -10.12 13.09
N GLN A 42 0.46 -10.92 12.66
CA GLN A 42 0.17 -12.22 12.07
C GLN A 42 -0.59 -13.03 13.13
N SER A 43 -1.91 -12.86 13.20
CA SER A 43 -2.76 -13.60 14.10
C SER A 43 -2.86 -15.00 13.53
N ASN A 44 -1.86 -15.81 13.92
CA ASN A 44 -1.93 -17.25 14.14
C ASN A 44 -3.05 -17.96 13.37
N ALA A 45 -2.83 -18.27 12.10
CA ALA A 45 -3.80 -18.99 11.26
C ALA A 45 -3.48 -20.48 11.02
N ASP A 46 -2.34 -21.02 11.47
CA ASP A 46 -2.01 -22.42 11.15
C ASP A 46 -1.36 -23.21 12.29
N VAL A 47 -1.73 -22.91 13.55
CA VAL A 47 -1.46 -23.81 14.68
C VAL A 47 -2.77 -24.48 15.06
N PHE A 48 -2.81 -25.81 14.93
CA PHE A 48 -3.87 -26.77 15.32
C PHE A 48 -4.93 -27.16 14.26
N GLY A 49 -4.52 -28.09 13.40
CA GLY A 49 -5.40 -29.01 12.66
C GLY A 49 -4.79 -30.40 12.44
N ASP A 50 -3.80 -30.79 13.24
CA ASP A 50 -3.28 -32.17 13.32
C ASP A 50 -3.55 -32.71 14.72
N SER A 51 -4.56 -33.57 14.86
CA SER A 51 -4.72 -34.45 16.02
C SER A 51 -5.75 -35.56 15.75
N GLY A 52 -5.24 -36.80 15.65
CA GLY A 52 -5.92 -38.07 16.00
C GLY A 52 -6.76 -38.70 14.88
N ILE A 53 -6.36 -39.81 14.26
CA ILE A 53 -6.33 -41.19 14.81
C ILE A 53 -7.66 -41.58 15.48
N THR A 54 -8.55 -42.23 14.71
CA THR A 54 -9.22 -43.51 15.02
C THR A 54 -9.75 -44.09 13.72
#